data_AF-A0A7C9KPN4-F1
#
_entry.id   AF-A0A7C9KPN4-F1
#
_cell.length_a   1.000
_cell.length_b   1.000
_cell.length_c   1.000
_cell.angle_alpha   90.00
_cell.angle_beta   90.00
_cell.angle_gamma   90.00
#
_symmetry.space_group_name_H-M   'P 1'
#
loop_
_entity.id
_entity.type
_entity.pdbx_description
1 polymer ?
#
loop_
_entity_poly.entity_id
_entity_poly.type
_entity_poly.pdbx_seq_one_letter_code
_entity_poly.pdbx_strand_id
1 'polypeptide(L)'
;MGAGETTGARDWTRLRAAIEALLDEATRDIRAYPAPIPACDAQFNHLLDLRQGLPGELARLDAACAEGANVLDFIESSPFRADLTRRLAD
;
A
#
# COMPACT_ATOMS: atom_id res chain seq x y z
N MET A 1 -6.69 -32.79 0.61
CA MET A 1 -5.63 -32.02 1.28
C MET A 1 -5.10 -31.05 0.21
N GLY A 2 -5.20 -29.72 0.40
CA GLY A 2 -4.64 -28.76 -0.57
C GLY A 2 -5.41 -27.45 -0.87
N ALA A 3 -6.35 -26.99 -0.04
CA ALA A 3 -7.06 -25.71 -0.28
C ALA A 3 -6.41 -24.48 0.41
N GLY A 4 -5.41 -24.68 1.28
CA GLY A 4 -4.83 -23.62 2.11
C GLY A 4 -3.70 -22.82 1.46
N GLU A 5 -2.87 -23.44 0.62
CA GLU A 5 -1.64 -22.80 0.08
C GLU A 5 -1.91 -21.74 -1.00
N THR A 6 -3.01 -21.87 -1.75
CA THR A 6 -3.29 -20.93 -2.87
C THR A 6 -3.97 -19.64 -2.42
N THR A 7 -4.54 -19.59 -1.22
CA THR A 7 -5.22 -18.39 -0.70
C THR A 7 -4.19 -17.35 -0.29
N GLY A 8 -3.17 -17.73 0.49
CA GLY A 8 -2.13 -16.80 0.93
C GLY A 8 -1.38 -16.14 -0.23
N ALA A 9 -0.96 -16.90 -1.25
CA ALA A 9 -0.29 -16.33 -2.42
C ALA A 9 -1.18 -15.33 -3.20
N ARG A 10 -2.50 -15.59 -3.27
CA ARG A 10 -3.47 -14.68 -3.89
C ARG A 10 -3.67 -13.42 -3.05
N ASP A 11 -3.73 -13.55 -1.72
CA ASP A 11 -3.85 -12.41 -0.82
C ASP A 11 -2.63 -11.49 -0.90
N TRP A 12 -1.42 -12.06 -0.91
CA TRP A 12 -0.18 -11.31 -1.12
C TRP A 12 -0.14 -10.61 -2.48
N THR A 13 -0.58 -11.29 -3.55
CA THR A 13 -0.67 -10.70 -4.89
C THR A 13 -1.67 -9.54 -4.92
N ARG A 14 -2.82 -9.67 -4.26
CA ARG A 14 -3.83 -8.60 -4.18
C ARG A 14 -3.33 -7.41 -3.37
N LEU A 15 -2.66 -7.65 -2.25
CA LEU A 15 -2.06 -6.60 -1.44
C LEU A 15 -0.96 -5.85 -2.22
N ARG A 16 -0.09 -6.57 -2.94
CA ARG A 16 0.92 -5.95 -3.80
C ARG A 16 0.29 -5.03 -4.83
N ALA A 17 -0.71 -5.52 -5.56
CA ALA A 17 -1.43 -4.73 -6.56
C ALA A 17 -2.10 -3.49 -5.95
N ALA A 18 -2.62 -3.60 -4.71
CA ALA A 18 -3.18 -2.45 -3.99
C ALA A 18 -2.11 -1.39 -3.67
N ILE A 19 -0.92 -1.79 -3.20
CA ILE A 19 0.19 -0.87 -2.92
C ILE A 19 0.68 -0.19 -4.21
N GLU A 20 0.87 -0.95 -5.28
CA GLU A 20 1.30 -0.43 -6.58
C GLU A 20 0.28 0.57 -7.15
N ALA A 21 -1.02 0.27 -7.05
CA ALA A 21 -2.08 1.16 -7.50
C ALA A 21 -2.14 2.45 -6.67
N LEU A 22 -1.97 2.39 -5.35
CA LEU A 22 -1.91 3.58 -4.49
C LEU A 22 -0.69 4.46 -4.82
N LEU A 23 0.45 3.85 -5.14
CA LEU A 23 1.65 4.59 -5.53
C LEU A 23 1.48 5.31 -6.87
N ASP A 24 0.86 4.65 -7.86
CA ASP A 24 0.55 5.26 -9.16
C ASP A 24 -0.45 6.41 -9.01
N GLU A 25 -1.54 6.18 -8.26
CA GLU A 25 -2.56 7.18 -7.96
C GLU A 25 -1.96 8.40 -7.26
N ALA A 26 -1.17 8.20 -6.20
CA ALA A 26 -0.50 9.29 -5.49
C ALA A 26 0.45 10.07 -6.41
N THR A 27 1.21 9.37 -7.26
CA THR A 27 2.11 10.01 -8.22
C THR A 27 1.37 10.84 -9.26
N ARG A 28 0.25 10.31 -9.76
CA ARG A 28 -0.62 11.01 -10.70
C ARG A 28 -1.24 12.25 -10.06
N ASP A 29 -1.78 12.11 -8.86
CA ASP A 29 -2.47 13.18 -8.15
C ASP A 29 -1.51 14.29 -7.76
N ILE A 30 -0.28 13.98 -7.32
CA ILE A 30 0.78 14.99 -7.09
C ILE A 30 1.08 15.77 -8.37
N ARG A 31 1.14 15.11 -9.53
CA ARG A 31 1.43 15.78 -10.81
C ARG A 31 0.27 16.64 -11.29
N ALA A 32 -0.96 16.22 -11.02
CA ALA A 32 -2.18 16.95 -11.37
C ALA A 32 -2.57 18.00 -10.31
N TYR A 33 -1.86 18.04 -9.18
CA TYR A 33 -2.20 18.88 -8.05
C TYR A 33 -2.06 20.37 -8.44
N PRO A 34 -3.10 21.19 -8.25
CA PRO A 34 -3.01 22.63 -8.50
C PRO A 34 -1.93 23.26 -7.59
N ALA A 35 -1.34 24.39 -8.04
CA ALA A 35 -0.21 25.03 -7.36
C ALA A 35 -0.44 25.13 -5.83
N PRO A 36 0.30 24.37 -5.01
CA PRO A 36 0.00 24.24 -3.59
C PRO A 36 0.40 25.51 -2.84
N ILE A 37 -0.36 25.87 -1.80
CA ILE A 37 0.14 26.72 -0.71
C ILE A 37 0.97 25.79 0.18
N PRO A 38 2.31 25.90 0.21
CA PRO A 38 3.15 24.95 0.93
C PRO A 38 2.77 24.87 2.41
N ALA A 39 2.79 23.66 2.98
CA ALA A 39 2.63 23.35 4.42
C ALA A 39 1.23 23.48 5.05
N CYS A 40 0.19 23.88 4.31
CA CYS A 40 -1.20 23.85 4.83
C CYS A 40 -2.05 22.72 4.23
N ASP A 41 -1.60 22.11 3.14
CA ASP A 41 -2.37 21.12 2.42
C ASP A 41 -2.11 19.70 2.95
N ALA A 42 -2.95 19.28 3.90
CA ALA A 42 -2.90 17.95 4.49
C ALA A 42 -3.08 16.84 3.44
N GLN A 43 -3.85 17.08 2.38
CA GLN A 43 -4.03 16.11 1.30
C GLN A 43 -2.73 15.96 0.50
N PHE A 44 -2.11 17.06 0.10
CA PHE A 44 -0.83 17.02 -0.61
C PHE A 44 0.27 16.33 0.21
N ASN A 45 0.34 16.64 1.51
CA ASN A 45 1.29 15.98 2.42
C ASN A 45 1.04 14.48 2.53
N HIS A 46 -0.23 14.04 2.59
CA HIS A 46 -0.58 12.62 2.57
C HIS A 46 -0.12 11.93 1.28
N LEU A 47 -0.35 12.56 0.12
CA LEU A 47 0.12 12.02 -1.16
C LEU A 47 1.65 11.89 -1.20
N LEU A 48 2.38 12.87 -0.64
CA LEU A 48 3.84 12.81 -0.53
C LEU A 48 4.31 11.68 0.39
N ASP A 49 3.60 11.42 1.48
CA ASP A 49 3.92 10.33 2.41
C ASP A 49 3.72 8.97 1.73
N LEU A 50 2.57 8.77 1.04
CA LEU A 50 2.32 7.58 0.22
C LEU A 50 3.42 7.36 -0.82
N ARG A 51 3.77 8.40 -1.58
CA ARG A 51 4.79 8.30 -2.62
C ARG A 51 6.17 7.90 -2.07
N GLN A 52 6.50 8.32 -0.85
CA GLN A 52 7.79 8.04 -0.22
C GLN A 52 7.82 6.70 0.52
N GLY A 53 6.73 6.33 1.19
CA GLY A 53 6.67 5.15 2.05
C GLY A 53 6.24 3.86 1.37
N LEU A 54 5.32 3.92 0.39
CA LEU A 54 4.82 2.71 -0.29
C LEU A 54 5.90 1.87 -1.00
N PRO A 55 6.96 2.45 -1.60
CA PRO A 55 8.07 1.65 -2.12
C PRO A 55 8.79 0.83 -1.04
N GLY A 56 8.91 1.37 0.18
CA GLY A 56 9.46 0.65 1.33
C GLY A 56 8.54 -0.48 1.79
N GLU A 57 7.23 -0.25 1.77
CA GLU A 57 6.25 -1.30 2.08
C GLU A 57 6.23 -2.42 1.04
N LEU A 58 6.47 -2.14 -0.24
CA LEU A 58 6.64 -3.21 -1.25
C LEU A 58 7.83 -4.11 -0.92
N ALA A 59 8.97 -3.52 -0.55
CA ALA A 59 10.14 -4.28 -0.14
C ALA A 59 9.86 -5.09 1.14
N ARG A 60 9.15 -4.50 2.10
CA ARG A 60 8.73 -5.18 3.34
C ARG A 60 7.76 -6.33 3.05
N LEU A 61 6.86 -6.16 2.09
CA LEU A 61 5.90 -7.19 1.64
C LEU A 61 6.63 -8.38 1.04
N ASP A 62 7.59 -8.16 0.15
CA ASP A 62 8.40 -9.23 -0.45
C ASP A 62 9.11 -10.06 0.63
N ALA A 63 9.71 -9.40 1.64
CA ALA A 63 10.30 -10.07 2.79
C ALA A 63 9.27 -10.87 3.61
N ALA A 64 8.16 -10.25 4.00
CA ALA A 64 7.12 -10.90 4.79
C ALA A 64 6.48 -12.10 4.08
N CYS A 65 6.29 -12.01 2.76
CA CYS A 65 5.81 -13.11 1.94
C CYS A 65 6.82 -14.27 1.91
N ALA A 66 8.12 -13.97 1.78
CA ALA A 66 9.17 -14.99 1.79
C ALA A 66 9.32 -15.68 3.16
N GLU A 67 9.09 -14.93 4.25
CA GLU A 67 9.10 -15.45 5.63
C GLU A 67 7.81 -16.22 5.99
N GLY A 68 6.82 -16.26 5.11
CA GLY A 68 5.54 -16.94 5.35
C GLY A 68 4.67 -16.23 6.39
N ALA A 69 4.82 -14.91 6.54
CA ALA A 69 3.98 -14.10 7.42
C ALA A 69 2.51 -14.14 6.98
N ASN A 70 1.62 -13.64 7.84
CA ASN A 70 0.22 -13.48 7.51
C ASN A 70 -0.04 -12.08 6.90
N VAL A 71 -0.85 -12.02 5.83
CA VAL A 71 -1.22 -10.77 5.16
C VAL A 71 -1.93 -9.79 6.09
N LEU A 72 -2.79 -10.28 7.00
CA LEU A 72 -3.52 -9.42 7.93
C LEU A 72 -2.56 -8.78 8.94
N ASP A 73 -1.61 -9.55 9.48
CA ASP A 73 -0.59 -9.03 10.41
C ASP A 73 0.31 -7.97 9.74
N PHE A 74 0.65 -8.19 8.46
CA PHE A 74 1.35 -7.18 7.67
C PHE A 74 0.54 -5.89 7.53
N ILE A 75 -0.75 -5.98 7.18
CA ILE A 75 -1.62 -4.81 7.04
C ILE A 75 -1.79 -4.08 8.38
N GLU A 76 -1.97 -4.81 9.48
CA GLU A 76 -2.13 -4.23 10.81
C GLU A 76 -0.88 -3.51 11.30
N SER A 77 0.30 -3.99 10.92
CA SER A 77 1.59 -3.38 11.26
C SER A 77 2.09 -2.36 10.22
N SER A 78 1.31 -2.07 9.18
CA SER A 78 1.66 -1.07 8.17
C SER A 78 1.26 0.34 8.63
N PRO A 79 2.14 1.36 8.48
CA PRO A 79 1.75 2.75 8.72
C PRO A 79 0.64 3.22 7.76
N PHE A 80 0.47 2.54 6.62
CA PHE A 80 -0.56 2.83 5.61
C PHE A 80 -1.80 1.95 5.75
N ARG A 81 -2.01 1.30 6.90
CA ARG A 81 -3.14 0.39 7.17
C ARG A 81 -4.48 0.92 6.66
N ALA A 82 -4.79 2.19 6.89
CA ALA A 82 -6.07 2.79 6.50
C ALA A 82 -6.28 2.78 4.97
N ASP A 83 -5.27 3.20 4.21
CA ASP A 83 -5.31 3.21 2.75
C ASP A 83 -5.35 1.80 2.17
N LEU A 84 -4.54 0.88 2.71
CA LEU A 84 -4.52 -0.53 2.29
C LEU A 84 -5.85 -1.22 2.55
N THR A 85 -6.42 -1.04 3.74
CA THR A 85 -7.72 -1.63 4.10
C THR A 85 -8.82 -1.09 3.19
N ARG A 86 -8.83 0.22 2.94
CA ARG A 86 -9.79 0.86 2.03
C ARG A 86 -9.69 0.28 0.61
N ARG A 87 -8.48 0.12 0.08
CA ARG A 87 -8.26 -0.36 -1.29
C ARG A 87 -8.56 -1.84 -1.47
N LEU A 88 -8.38 -2.65 -0.42
CA LEU A 88 -8.72 -4.08 -0.45
C LEU A 88 -10.22 -4.36 -0.27
N ALA A 89 -10.97 -3.39 0.24
CA ALA A 89 -12.42 -3.45 0.37
C ALA A 89 -13.17 -3.07 -0.92
N ASP A 90 -12.50 -2.38 -1.84
CA ASP A 90 -12.94 -2.07 -3.21
C ASP A 90 -12.77 -3.28 -4.14
#